data_AF-A0A318M133-F1
#
_entry.id   AF-A0A318M133-F1
#
_cell.length_a   1.000
_cell.length_b   1.000
_cell.length_c   1.000
_cell.angle_alpha   90.00
_cell.angle_beta   90.00
_cell.angle_gamma   90.00
#
_symmetry.space_group_name_H-M   'P 1'
#
loop_
_entity.id
_entity.type
_entity.pdbx_description
1 polymer ?
#
loop_
_entity_poly.entity_id
_entity_poly.type
_entity_poly.pdbx_seq_one_letter_code
_entity_poly.pdbx_strand_id
1 'polypeptide(L)'
;MVRFGTGGIDIQGVNAGTDKAGRCLGYLVKYLTKELDACYEPDTDAQRAHLDRLADALRWEPCSESCANWLLYGIQPAEPSKGLVPGACKGKAHRPANLGYRGRRCLVSRKWSGRNLTEHRAERREHVMKVLGAVGARPELDTSDDPDGTRYQWVPIPRDDPNQPDRTQLLLHSIAQQRRWKQQYQEARHAAEVSATDQTAA
;
A
#
# COMPACT_ATOMS: atom_id res chain seq x y z
N MET A 1 23.79 36.02 19.58
CA MET A 1 24.30 34.76 18.98
C MET A 1 23.17 33.74 19.02
N VAL A 2 22.57 33.40 17.87
CA VAL A 2 21.43 32.48 17.80
C VAL A 2 21.95 31.05 17.64
N ARG A 3 21.54 30.13 18.52
CA ARG A 3 21.88 28.69 18.43
C ARG A 3 20.68 27.93 17.87
N PHE A 4 20.86 27.30 16.70
CA PHE A 4 19.89 26.36 16.16
C PHE A 4 19.95 25.06 16.97
N GLY A 5 18.78 24.56 17.38
CA GLY A 5 18.65 23.35 18.21
C GLY A 5 19.03 22.07 17.45
N THR A 6 19.30 21.00 18.18
CA THR A 6 19.71 19.66 17.72
C THR A 6 18.66 18.88 16.89
N GLY A 7 17.55 19.53 16.50
CA GLY A 7 16.55 18.96 15.58
C GLY A 7 16.90 19.30 14.14
N GLY A 8 17.94 18.67 13.59
CA GLY A 8 18.29 18.81 12.18
C GLY A 8 17.20 18.24 11.28
N ILE A 9 16.95 18.91 10.15
CA ILE A 9 16.07 18.42 9.08
C ILE A 9 16.78 17.22 8.43
N ASP A 10 16.18 16.03 8.47
CA ASP A 10 16.70 14.85 7.76
C ASP A 10 16.41 15.00 6.26
N ILE A 11 17.33 15.64 5.53
CA ILE A 11 17.23 15.82 4.09
C ILE A 11 17.59 14.49 3.40
N GLN A 12 16.58 13.67 3.19
CA GLN A 12 16.69 12.45 2.36
C GLN A 12 16.80 12.85 0.89
N GLY A 13 18.03 12.92 0.35
CA GLY A 13 18.25 13.17 -1.08
C GLY A 13 17.54 12.14 -1.98
N VAL A 14 16.87 12.61 -3.03
CA VAL A 14 16.17 11.79 -4.02
C VAL A 14 16.64 12.20 -5.42
N ASN A 15 17.34 11.29 -6.11
CA ASN A 15 17.84 11.54 -7.47
C ASN A 15 16.82 11.12 -8.53
N ALA A 16 16.65 11.94 -9.57
CA ALA A 16 15.75 11.67 -10.69
C ALA A 16 16.08 10.34 -11.40
N GLY A 17 15.06 9.69 -11.96
CA GLY A 17 15.20 8.41 -12.68
C GLY A 17 15.46 7.18 -11.81
N THR A 18 15.51 7.32 -10.48
CA THR A 18 15.71 6.19 -9.57
C THR A 18 14.40 5.58 -9.07
N ASP A 19 14.43 4.32 -8.66
CA ASP A 19 13.30 3.67 -7.95
C ASP A 19 12.91 4.41 -6.65
N LYS A 20 13.86 5.12 -6.02
CA LYS A 20 13.58 6.00 -4.87
C LYS A 20 12.72 7.18 -5.31
N ALA A 21 13.05 7.84 -6.43
CA ALA A 21 12.22 8.90 -7.00
C ALA A 21 10.84 8.41 -7.42
N GLY A 22 10.72 7.26 -8.07
CA GLY A 22 9.43 6.67 -8.43
C GLY A 22 8.55 6.37 -7.21
N ARG A 23 9.14 5.82 -6.13
CA ARG A 23 8.42 5.59 -4.86
C ARG A 23 8.06 6.89 -4.17
N CYS A 24 8.97 7.86 -4.08
CA CYS A 24 8.69 9.18 -3.51
C CYS A 24 7.60 9.90 -4.28
N LEU A 25 7.62 9.86 -5.63
CA LEU A 25 6.58 10.44 -6.47
C LEU A 25 5.24 9.75 -6.28
N GLY A 26 5.19 8.41 -6.29
CA GLY A 26 3.96 7.66 -6.06
C GLY A 26 3.40 7.88 -4.65
N TYR A 27 4.27 7.97 -3.64
CA TYR A 27 3.88 8.30 -2.27
C TYR A 27 3.40 9.75 -2.18
N LEU A 28 4.13 10.71 -2.75
CA LEU A 28 3.75 12.12 -2.82
C LEU A 28 2.41 12.28 -3.51
N VAL A 29 2.18 11.73 -4.70
CA VAL A 29 0.89 11.83 -5.42
C VAL A 29 -0.26 11.18 -4.64
N LYS A 30 0.02 10.06 -3.96
CA LYS A 30 -0.94 9.41 -3.05
C LYS A 30 -1.31 10.29 -1.85
N TYR A 31 -0.41 11.14 -1.37
CA TYR A 31 -0.67 12.05 -0.24
C TYR A 31 -0.99 13.48 -0.66
N LEU A 32 -0.63 13.94 -1.86
CA LEU A 32 -0.98 15.24 -2.41
C LEU A 32 -2.50 15.33 -2.63
N THR A 33 -3.11 14.19 -3.02
CA THR A 33 -4.56 14.05 -3.12
C THR A 33 -5.25 13.82 -1.77
N LYS A 34 -4.48 13.51 -0.71
CA LYS A 34 -4.99 13.11 0.61
C LYS A 34 -4.80 14.18 1.68
N GLU A 35 -3.76 14.99 1.52
CA GLU A 35 -3.45 16.17 2.29
C GLU A 35 -3.80 17.40 1.46
N LEU A 36 -5.09 17.62 1.28
CA LEU A 36 -5.53 18.90 0.80
C LEU A 36 -5.27 19.98 1.87
N ASP A 37 -4.91 19.62 3.12
CA ASP A 37 -4.75 20.35 4.41
C ASP A 37 -3.92 21.60 4.37
N ALA A 38 -2.96 21.60 3.48
CA ALA A 38 -2.02 22.68 3.35
C ALA A 38 -2.34 23.56 2.13
N CYS A 39 -3.37 23.22 1.34
CA CYS A 39 -3.62 23.85 0.04
C CYS A 39 -4.64 24.99 0.08
N TYR A 40 -5.37 25.19 1.18
CA TYR A 40 -6.48 26.15 1.24
C TYR A 40 -6.74 26.62 2.67
N GLU A 41 -6.62 27.94 2.88
CA GLU A 41 -7.01 28.69 4.07
C GLU A 41 -8.27 29.50 3.68
N PRO A 42 -9.32 29.54 4.52
CA PRO A 42 -10.53 30.29 4.18
C PRO A 42 -10.29 31.81 4.27
N ASP A 43 -10.26 32.47 3.12
CA ASP A 43 -10.03 33.91 2.99
C ASP A 43 -11.28 34.76 3.27
N THR A 44 -12.48 34.16 3.25
CA THR A 44 -13.77 34.87 3.41
C THR A 44 -14.61 34.33 4.57
N ASP A 45 -15.50 35.17 5.10
CA ASP A 45 -16.46 34.76 6.14
C ASP A 45 -17.41 33.66 5.66
N ALA A 46 -17.83 33.71 4.40
CA ALA A 46 -18.69 32.67 3.82
C ALA A 46 -18.00 31.30 3.78
N GLN A 47 -16.69 31.27 3.49
CA GLN A 47 -15.90 30.03 3.51
C GLN A 47 -15.73 29.51 4.95
N ARG A 48 -15.43 30.39 5.92
CA ARG A 48 -15.38 30.01 7.34
C ARG A 48 -16.71 29.42 7.82
N ALA A 49 -17.82 30.11 7.56
CA ALA A 49 -19.15 29.65 7.93
C ALA A 49 -19.54 28.33 7.23
N HIS A 50 -19.07 28.09 6.01
CA HIS A 50 -19.25 26.80 5.34
C HIS A 50 -18.48 25.67 6.04
N LEU A 51 -17.21 25.91 6.39
CA LEU A 51 -16.38 24.94 7.10
C LEU A 51 -16.94 24.63 8.50
N ASP A 52 -17.45 25.63 9.21
CA ASP A 52 -18.08 25.44 10.52
C ASP A 52 -19.36 24.58 10.41
N ARG A 53 -20.22 24.86 9.42
CA ARG A 53 -21.41 24.02 9.16
C ARG A 53 -21.03 22.58 8.81
N LEU A 54 -19.98 22.39 8.02
CA LEU A 54 -19.47 21.06 7.69
C LEU A 54 -18.92 20.37 8.94
N ALA A 55 -18.21 21.10 9.80
CA ALA A 55 -17.70 20.58 11.05
C ALA A 55 -18.85 20.15 11.98
N ASP A 56 -19.91 20.95 12.07
CA ASP A 56 -21.06 20.64 12.89
C ASP A 56 -21.90 19.46 12.38
N ALA A 57 -21.94 19.23 11.07
CA ALA A 57 -22.56 18.03 10.53
C ALA A 57 -21.75 16.77 10.88
N LEU A 58 -20.44 16.79 10.57
CA LEU A 58 -19.62 15.58 10.59
C LEU A 58 -19.18 15.17 11.99
N ARG A 59 -19.24 16.05 12.98
CA ARG A 59 -18.94 15.69 14.38
C ARG A 59 -19.83 14.57 14.89
N TRP A 60 -21.02 14.39 14.30
CA TRP A 60 -21.99 13.34 14.66
C TRP A 60 -21.82 12.07 13.82
N GLU A 61 -21.20 12.15 12.65
CA GLU A 61 -21.00 10.97 11.81
C GLU A 61 -19.89 10.04 12.35
N PRO A 62 -20.07 8.71 12.30
CA PRO A 62 -19.05 7.76 12.73
C PRO A 62 -17.76 7.86 11.89
N CYS A 63 -16.61 7.99 12.55
CA CYS A 63 -15.32 8.14 11.86
C CYS A 63 -14.58 6.82 11.56
N SER A 64 -14.93 5.73 12.24
CA SER A 64 -14.29 4.40 12.17
C SER A 64 -15.24 3.34 12.71
N GLU A 65 -14.93 2.06 12.51
CA GLU A 65 -15.73 0.94 13.05
C GLU A 65 -15.83 0.97 14.58
N SER A 66 -14.79 1.44 15.27
CA SER A 66 -14.74 1.61 16.72
C SER A 66 -15.27 2.96 17.23
N CYS A 67 -15.89 3.78 16.36
CA CYS A 67 -16.33 5.12 16.74
C CYS A 67 -17.53 5.09 17.70
N ALA A 68 -17.46 5.86 18.79
CA ALA A 68 -18.55 6.00 19.76
C ALA A 68 -19.87 6.51 19.14
N ASN A 69 -19.79 7.23 18.02
CA ASN A 69 -20.97 7.80 17.38
C ASN A 69 -21.86 6.74 16.71
N TRP A 70 -21.39 5.50 16.50
CA TRP A 70 -22.28 4.40 16.10
C TRP A 70 -23.43 4.19 17.09
N LEU A 71 -23.22 4.51 18.37
CA LEU A 71 -24.24 4.42 19.40
C LEU A 71 -25.41 5.38 19.16
N LEU A 72 -25.22 6.49 18.43
CA LEU A 72 -26.33 7.38 18.01
C LEU A 72 -27.30 6.69 17.06
N TYR A 73 -26.82 5.67 16.35
CA TYR A 73 -27.58 4.89 15.36
C TYR A 73 -28.01 3.52 15.92
N GLY A 74 -27.83 3.26 17.22
CA GLY A 74 -28.12 1.96 17.83
C GLY A 74 -27.17 0.84 17.42
N ILE A 75 -26.02 1.17 16.82
CA ILE A 75 -25.03 0.19 16.34
C ILE A 75 -23.89 0.10 17.36
N GLN A 76 -23.52 -1.12 17.74
CA GLN A 76 -22.38 -1.35 18.62
C GLN A 76 -21.06 -1.11 17.87
N PRO A 77 -20.17 -0.23 18.36
CA PRO A 77 -18.85 -0.05 17.76
C PRO A 77 -18.00 -1.31 17.90
N ALA A 78 -17.05 -1.51 16.98
CA ALA A 78 -16.01 -2.53 17.12
C ALA A 78 -15.13 -2.26 18.34
N GLU A 79 -14.81 -3.31 19.11
CA GLU A 79 -13.95 -3.24 20.31
C GLU A 79 -14.35 -2.11 21.30
N PRO A 80 -15.59 -2.13 21.81
CA PRO A 80 -16.08 -1.04 22.65
C PRO A 80 -15.35 -1.02 23.99
N SER A 81 -14.83 0.15 24.37
CA SER A 81 -14.22 0.38 25.69
C SER A 81 -15.24 0.93 26.68
N LYS A 82 -14.97 0.79 27.98
CA LYS A 82 -15.82 1.36 29.02
C LYS A 82 -15.84 2.90 28.90
N GLY A 83 -17.03 3.49 28.98
CA GLY A 83 -17.21 4.95 28.97
C GLY A 83 -17.36 5.59 27.60
N LEU A 84 -17.70 4.82 26.56
CA LEU A 84 -18.18 5.39 25.30
C LEU A 84 -19.52 6.09 25.51
N VAL A 85 -19.61 7.34 25.05
CA VAL A 85 -20.82 8.16 25.11
C VAL A 85 -21.23 8.49 23.68
N PRO A 86 -22.52 8.30 23.31
CA PRO A 86 -23.02 8.65 21.97
C PRO A 86 -22.69 10.11 21.63
N GLY A 87 -22.10 10.34 20.45
CA GLY A 87 -21.77 11.69 19.99
C GLY A 87 -20.51 12.32 20.60
N ALA A 88 -19.81 11.63 21.49
CA ALA A 88 -18.61 12.13 22.17
C ALA A 88 -17.34 11.33 21.82
N CYS A 89 -17.20 10.90 20.57
CA CYS A 89 -16.00 10.20 20.13
C CYS A 89 -14.75 11.11 20.26
N LYS A 90 -13.73 10.63 21.00
CA LYS A 90 -12.45 11.33 21.20
C LYS A 90 -11.45 11.16 20.04
N GLY A 91 -11.88 10.50 18.95
CA GLY A 91 -11.04 10.24 17.79
C GLY A 91 -10.53 11.53 17.17
N LYS A 92 -9.28 11.54 16.68
CA LYS A 92 -8.70 12.72 16.01
C LYS A 92 -9.55 13.20 14.82
N ALA A 93 -10.27 12.28 14.18
CA ALA A 93 -11.22 12.54 13.09
C ALA A 93 -12.48 13.31 13.51
N HIS A 94 -12.65 13.63 14.80
CA HIS A 94 -13.69 14.50 15.35
C HIS A 94 -13.21 15.92 15.68
N ARG A 95 -11.94 16.24 15.44
CA ARG A 95 -11.41 17.60 15.62
C ARG A 95 -11.72 18.44 14.38
N PRO A 96 -12.06 19.74 14.51
CA PRO A 96 -12.27 20.64 13.38
C PRO A 96 -11.13 20.60 12.36
N ALA A 97 -9.89 20.60 12.83
CA ALA A 97 -8.68 20.46 12.01
C ALA A 97 -8.57 19.14 11.21
N ASN A 98 -9.48 18.18 11.42
CA ASN A 98 -9.51 16.87 10.75
C ASN A 98 -10.92 16.49 10.24
N LEU A 99 -11.87 17.44 10.28
CA LEU A 99 -13.29 17.20 9.97
C LEU A 99 -13.59 17.58 8.52
N GLY A 100 -14.09 16.62 7.74
CA GLY A 100 -14.77 16.87 6.47
C GLY A 100 -13.96 16.86 5.21
N TYR A 101 -12.74 17.33 5.27
CA TYR A 101 -11.72 17.12 4.27
C TYR A 101 -10.46 17.33 5.07
N ARG A 102 -9.45 16.46 4.93
CA ARG A 102 -8.11 16.57 5.54
C ARG A 102 -7.82 15.57 6.67
N GLY A 103 -7.28 14.42 6.26
CA GLY A 103 -6.37 13.65 7.12
C GLY A 103 -6.80 12.26 7.61
N ARG A 104 -8.07 11.98 7.95
CA ARG A 104 -8.46 10.61 8.43
C ARG A 104 -9.86 10.11 8.09
N ARG A 105 -10.81 10.96 7.68
CA ARG A 105 -12.11 10.51 7.12
C ARG A 105 -11.99 10.12 5.65
N CYS A 106 -11.08 10.75 4.89
CA CYS A 106 -10.69 10.28 3.57
C CYS A 106 -10.12 8.87 3.70
N LEU A 107 -10.90 7.94 3.20
CA LEU A 107 -10.70 6.51 3.23
C LEU A 107 -9.21 6.19 2.98
N VAL A 108 -8.56 5.49 3.93
CA VAL A 108 -7.31 4.78 3.62
C VAL A 108 -7.55 3.93 2.38
N SER A 109 -6.54 3.68 1.54
CA SER A 109 -6.71 2.95 0.26
C SER A 109 -7.57 1.68 0.40
N ARG A 110 -7.51 1.03 1.57
CA ARG A 110 -8.39 -0.07 1.96
C ARG A 110 -9.88 0.22 1.87
N LYS A 111 -10.32 1.35 2.42
CA LYS A 111 -11.72 1.77 2.38
C LYS A 111 -12.12 2.40 1.04
N TRP A 112 -11.17 2.99 0.30
CA TRP A 112 -11.44 3.52 -1.05
C TRP A 112 -11.68 2.38 -2.05
N SER A 113 -10.82 1.37 -2.03
CA SER A 113 -10.98 0.16 -2.87
C SER A 113 -11.96 -0.86 -2.29
N GLY A 114 -12.37 -0.68 -1.03
CA GLY A 114 -13.04 -1.73 -0.25
C GLY A 114 -12.15 -2.94 0.06
N ARG A 115 -10.89 -2.97 -0.40
CA ARG A 115 -10.01 -4.14 -0.36
C ARG A 115 -8.91 -4.03 0.71
N ASN A 116 -8.70 -5.07 1.49
CA ASN A 116 -7.61 -5.13 2.47
C ASN A 116 -6.26 -5.52 1.84
N LEU A 117 -5.15 -5.44 2.60
CA LEU A 117 -3.80 -5.73 2.08
C LEU A 117 -3.62 -7.17 1.60
N THR A 118 -4.36 -8.12 2.19
CA THR A 118 -4.33 -9.54 1.81
C THR A 118 -5.00 -9.72 0.45
N GLU A 119 -6.15 -9.08 0.24
CA GLU A 119 -6.84 -9.07 -1.05
C GLU A 119 -5.99 -8.41 -2.14
N HIS A 120 -5.35 -7.28 -1.86
CA HIS A 120 -4.39 -6.64 -2.77
C HIS A 120 -3.18 -7.54 -3.10
N ARG A 121 -2.75 -8.42 -2.18
CA ARG A 121 -1.70 -9.41 -2.47
C ARG A 121 -2.22 -10.53 -3.37
N ALA A 122 -3.44 -11.01 -3.11
CA ALA A 122 -4.09 -12.03 -3.93
C ALA A 122 -4.32 -11.52 -5.37
N GLU A 123 -4.86 -10.32 -5.53
CA GLU A 123 -5.08 -9.68 -6.84
C GLU A 123 -3.78 -9.49 -7.61
N ARG A 124 -2.71 -9.02 -6.95
CA ARG A 124 -1.39 -8.91 -7.61
C ARG A 124 -0.84 -10.26 -8.04
N ARG A 125 -1.01 -11.30 -7.21
CA ARG A 125 -0.63 -12.67 -7.57
C ARG A 125 -1.44 -13.14 -8.78
N GLU A 126 -2.75 -12.99 -8.76
CA GLU A 126 -3.65 -13.37 -9.85
C GLU A 126 -3.28 -12.64 -11.15
N HIS A 127 -3.02 -11.34 -11.08
CA HIS A 127 -2.56 -10.55 -12.22
C HIS A 127 -1.25 -11.09 -12.80
N VAL A 128 -0.25 -11.35 -11.95
CA VAL A 128 1.03 -11.93 -12.39
C VAL A 128 0.83 -13.29 -13.04
N MET A 129 0.03 -14.17 -12.43
CA MET A 129 -0.29 -15.50 -12.99
C MET A 129 -1.02 -15.38 -14.33
N LYS A 130 -1.93 -14.42 -14.49
CA LYS A 130 -2.64 -14.16 -15.75
C LYS A 130 -1.68 -13.70 -16.85
N VAL A 131 -0.78 -12.76 -16.54
CA VAL A 131 0.22 -12.26 -17.51
C VAL A 131 1.17 -13.38 -17.94
N LEU A 132 1.70 -14.15 -16.99
CA LEU A 132 2.58 -15.28 -17.29
C LEU A 132 1.84 -16.40 -18.07
N GLY A 133 0.59 -16.69 -17.70
CA GLY A 133 -0.24 -17.66 -18.39
C GLY A 133 -0.58 -17.28 -19.82
N ALA A 134 -0.79 -15.98 -20.10
CA ALA A 134 -1.09 -15.48 -21.45
C ALA A 134 0.03 -15.76 -22.47
N VAL A 135 1.28 -15.80 -22.01
CA VAL A 135 2.44 -16.14 -22.86
C VAL A 135 2.87 -17.61 -22.74
N GLY A 136 2.08 -18.43 -22.04
CA GLY A 136 2.39 -19.85 -21.82
C GLY A 136 3.66 -20.08 -20.99
N ALA A 137 4.05 -19.12 -20.14
CA ALA A 137 5.24 -19.26 -19.32
C ALA A 137 5.11 -20.45 -18.37
N ARG A 138 6.15 -21.29 -18.34
CA ARG A 138 6.24 -22.45 -17.45
C ARG A 138 7.19 -22.15 -16.29
N PRO A 139 6.93 -22.70 -15.09
CA PRO A 139 7.88 -22.60 -14.00
C PRO A 139 9.21 -23.25 -14.41
N GLU A 140 10.29 -22.50 -14.26
CA GLU A 140 11.64 -23.01 -14.41
C GLU A 140 11.92 -23.92 -13.21
N LEU A 141 12.04 -25.22 -13.47
CA LEU A 141 12.38 -26.21 -12.46
C LEU A 141 13.91 -26.26 -12.35
N ASP A 142 14.44 -26.19 -11.12
CA ASP A 142 15.86 -26.43 -10.86
C ASP A 142 16.31 -27.84 -11.30
N THR A 143 15.34 -28.74 -11.47
CA THR A 143 15.50 -30.14 -11.90
C THR A 143 14.80 -30.36 -13.24
N SER A 144 15.27 -29.69 -14.30
CA SER A 144 14.67 -29.78 -15.63
C SER A 144 14.71 -31.19 -16.24
N ASP A 145 15.58 -32.07 -15.72
CA ASP A 145 15.68 -33.49 -16.06
C ASP A 145 14.73 -34.41 -15.27
N ASP A 146 13.99 -33.87 -14.31
CA ASP A 146 13.00 -34.58 -13.48
C ASP A 146 11.68 -33.78 -13.41
N PRO A 147 10.92 -33.74 -14.52
CA PRO A 147 9.68 -32.97 -14.58
C PRO A 147 8.60 -33.50 -13.63
N ASP A 148 8.66 -34.78 -13.26
CA ASP A 148 7.70 -35.43 -12.36
C ASP A 148 8.09 -35.28 -10.87
N GLY A 149 9.28 -34.73 -10.58
CA GLY A 149 9.78 -34.51 -9.21
C GLY A 149 10.00 -35.79 -8.41
N THR A 150 10.30 -36.90 -9.08
CA THR A 150 10.44 -38.23 -8.46
C THR A 150 11.88 -38.62 -8.16
N ARG A 151 12.85 -37.98 -8.82
CA ARG A 151 14.28 -38.27 -8.73
C ARG A 151 14.94 -37.50 -7.59
N TYR A 152 14.48 -36.27 -7.31
CA TYR A 152 15.11 -35.40 -6.32
C TYR A 152 14.25 -35.23 -5.07
N GLN A 153 14.91 -35.22 -3.91
CA GLN A 153 14.28 -34.92 -2.62
C GLN A 153 14.89 -33.64 -2.04
N TRP A 154 14.03 -32.71 -1.65
CA TRP A 154 14.43 -31.48 -0.96
C TRP A 154 14.50 -31.71 0.55
N VAL A 155 15.68 -31.54 1.11
CA VAL A 155 15.93 -31.67 2.55
C VAL A 155 16.51 -30.34 3.07
N PRO A 156 16.07 -29.83 4.24
CA PRO A 156 16.68 -28.65 4.84
C PRO A 156 18.17 -28.89 5.10
N ILE A 157 19.02 -27.93 4.73
CA ILE A 157 20.45 -27.99 5.04
C ILE A 157 20.65 -27.83 6.55
N PRO A 158 21.25 -28.81 7.26
CA PRO A 158 21.58 -28.68 8.68
C PRO A 158 22.50 -27.49 8.97
N ARG A 159 22.47 -26.96 10.21
CA ARG A 159 23.35 -25.83 10.60
C ARG A 159 24.82 -26.21 10.67
N ASP A 160 25.11 -27.48 10.84
CA ASP A 160 26.42 -28.10 10.98
C ASP A 160 26.92 -28.75 9.67
N ASP A 161 26.21 -28.56 8.56
CA ASP A 161 26.62 -29.09 7.26
C ASP A 161 27.91 -28.39 6.77
N PRO A 162 29.02 -29.13 6.57
CA PRO A 162 30.28 -28.56 6.13
C PRO A 162 30.23 -27.99 4.71
N ASN A 163 29.22 -28.36 3.91
CA ASN A 163 29.00 -27.88 2.55
C ASN A 163 27.90 -26.81 2.50
N GLN A 164 27.46 -26.26 3.64
CA GLN A 164 26.46 -25.20 3.63
C GLN A 164 26.99 -23.98 2.85
N PRO A 165 26.26 -23.46 1.86
CA PRO A 165 26.64 -22.24 1.16
C PRO A 165 26.71 -21.06 2.14
N ASP A 166 27.73 -20.22 1.99
CA ASP A 166 27.85 -19.02 2.82
C ASP A 166 26.65 -18.09 2.60
N ARG A 167 26.32 -17.30 3.62
CA ARG A 167 25.24 -16.32 3.59
C ARG A 167 25.38 -15.36 2.40
N THR A 168 26.60 -15.00 2.02
CA THR A 168 26.85 -14.15 0.85
C THR A 168 26.43 -14.86 -0.45
N GLN A 169 26.76 -16.15 -0.58
CA GLN A 169 26.39 -16.97 -1.74
C GLN A 169 24.87 -17.15 -1.84
N LEU A 170 24.19 -17.40 -0.72
CA LEU A 170 22.73 -17.48 -0.65
C LEU A 170 22.06 -16.17 -1.06
N LEU A 171 22.58 -15.03 -0.59
CA LEU A 171 22.10 -13.71 -0.98
C LEU A 171 22.28 -13.47 -2.48
N LEU A 172 23.45 -13.78 -3.04
CA LEU A 172 23.70 -13.65 -4.47
C LEU A 172 22.75 -14.52 -5.31
N HIS A 173 22.49 -15.77 -4.90
CA HIS A 173 21.50 -16.63 -5.55
C HIS A 173 20.10 -16.01 -5.52
N SER A 174 19.67 -15.52 -4.35
CA SER A 174 18.34 -14.88 -4.21
C SER A 174 18.20 -13.63 -5.07
N ILE A 175 19.26 -12.81 -5.18
CA ILE A 175 19.27 -11.60 -6.02
C ILE A 175 19.22 -11.99 -7.50
N ALA A 176 20.01 -12.99 -7.91
CA ALA A 176 20.02 -13.49 -9.28
C ALA A 176 18.63 -14.03 -9.67
N GLN A 177 18.01 -14.82 -8.79
CA GLN A 177 16.65 -15.33 -8.97
C GLN A 177 15.62 -14.20 -9.09
N GLN A 178 15.65 -13.20 -8.21
CA GLN A 178 14.75 -12.04 -8.29
C GLN A 178 14.94 -11.24 -9.59
N ARG A 179 16.18 -11.06 -10.05
CA ARG A 179 16.47 -10.40 -11.33
C ARG A 179 15.89 -11.18 -12.50
N ARG A 180 16.10 -12.50 -12.55
CA ARG A 180 15.54 -13.38 -13.58
C ARG A 180 14.00 -13.30 -13.59
N TRP A 181 13.35 -13.46 -12.45
CA TRP A 181 11.87 -13.37 -12.36
C TRP A 181 11.33 -12.01 -12.80
N LYS A 182 12.01 -10.91 -12.43
CA LYS A 182 11.61 -9.57 -12.88
C LYS A 182 11.71 -9.44 -14.39
N GLN A 183 12.80 -9.93 -14.99
CA GLN A 183 13.00 -9.91 -16.43
C GLN A 183 11.94 -10.76 -17.16
N GLN A 184 11.72 -12.00 -16.73
CA GLN A 184 10.69 -12.89 -17.28
C GLN A 184 9.31 -12.26 -17.24
N TYR A 185 8.95 -11.61 -16.12
CA TYR A 185 7.67 -10.90 -16.01
C TYR A 185 7.59 -9.69 -16.94
N GLN A 186 8.66 -8.91 -17.09
CA GLN A 186 8.70 -7.76 -17.99
C GLN A 186 8.54 -8.19 -19.45
N GLU A 187 9.27 -9.23 -19.87
CA GLU A 187 9.16 -9.82 -21.21
C GLU A 187 7.74 -10.35 -21.47
N ALA A 188 7.17 -11.09 -20.51
CA ALA A 188 5.79 -11.59 -20.60
C ALA A 188 4.76 -10.46 -20.71
N ARG A 189 4.95 -9.38 -19.93
CA ARG A 189 4.05 -8.22 -19.98
C ARG A 189 4.11 -7.52 -21.33
N HIS A 190 5.31 -7.33 -21.88
CA HIS A 190 5.49 -6.74 -23.21
C HIS A 190 4.87 -7.61 -24.31
N ALA A 191 5.08 -8.93 -24.28
CA ALA A 191 4.48 -9.83 -25.25
C ALA A 191 2.95 -9.87 -25.15
N ALA A 192 2.38 -9.87 -23.95
CA ALA A 192 0.93 -9.84 -23.73
C ALA A 192 0.28 -8.52 -24.22
N GLU A 193 0.95 -7.38 -24.05
CA GLU A 193 0.50 -6.08 -24.57
C GLU A 193 0.48 -6.07 -26.12
N VAL A 194 1.47 -6.69 -26.77
CA VAL A 194 1.52 -6.83 -28.24
C VAL A 194 0.40 -7.74 -28.75
N SER A 195 0.16 -8.90 -28.11
CA SER A 195 -0.94 -9.81 -28.50
C SER A 195 -2.34 -9.21 -28.35
N ALA A 196 -2.56 -8.32 -27.38
CA ALA A 196 -3.83 -7.61 -27.23
C ALA A 196 -4.05 -6.55 -28.33
N THR A 197 -2.97 -6.01 -28.91
CA THR A 197 -3.04 -5.00 -29.96
C THR A 197 -3.31 -5.66 -31.33
N ASP A 198 -2.71 -6.83 -31.59
CA ASP A 198 -2.91 -7.59 -32.85
C ASP A 198 -4.31 -8.21 -32.98
N GLN A 199 -4.98 -8.58 -31.87
CA GLN A 199 -6.34 -9.14 -31.92
C GLN A 199 -7.44 -8.12 -32.29
N THR A 200 -7.11 -6.83 -32.32
CA THR A 200 -8.06 -5.76 -32.69
C THR A 200 -7.89 -5.28 -34.14
N ALA A 201 -6.95 -5.88 -34.89
CA ALA A 201 -6.68 -5.60 -36.29
C ALA A 201 -7.10 -6.79 -37.16
N ALA A 202 -8.40 -7.05 -37.25
CA ALA A 202 -9.02 -7.94 -38.24
C ALA A 202 -10.45 -7.47 -38.55
#